data_AF-A0A1H0XI12-F1
#
_entry.id   AF-A0A1H0XI12-F1
#
_cell.length_a   1.000
_cell.length_b   1.000
_cell.length_c   1.000
_cell.angle_alpha   90.00
_cell.angle_beta   90.00
_cell.angle_gamma   90.00
#
_symmetry.space_group_name_H-M   'P 1'
#
loop_
_entity.id
_entity.type
_entity.pdbx_description
1 polymer ?
#
loop_
_entity_poly.entity_id
_entity_poly.type
_entity_poly.pdbx_seq_one_letter_code
_entity_poly.pdbx_strand_id
1 'polypeptide(L)'
;MNSSSDTPLAEPGSNIACLIIKTGRSDCYAHFYPALYQLTLVRGGIEEKIDLGYSGSRLLERLLQEPGEVVSRDELMNHAWADRVVGQGSLNQQIYTLRQVLGDEKSREIIQTLPRRGYLLNPNYLVYPPSIDDIGAVSEPPDASTPQPAFLRHHSRQRASWLILLSVFSLAGIALFATLYGISQPRDVHDSEMTLGSLKVRYLDQDAHRLQQLILQTHGLSSRLAVLASKPAHLVLRLHGGFYELLCLQPNGGARSLMLHESQLSQVADAQLSRCLP
;
A
#
# COMPACT_ATOMS: atom_id res chain seq x y z
N MET A 1 45.82 10.34 40.58
CA MET A 1 44.89 9.22 40.81
C MET A 1 43.50 9.81 40.96
N ASN A 2 42.74 9.92 39.88
CA ASN A 2 41.66 9.00 39.46
C ASN A 2 40.47 8.94 40.43
N SER A 3 39.40 9.65 40.07
CA SER A 3 38.00 9.37 40.41
C SER A 3 37.19 9.92 39.23
N SER A 4 37.09 9.12 38.16
CA SER A 4 35.92 8.30 37.84
C SER A 4 34.71 9.16 37.53
N SER A 5 34.67 9.62 36.27
CA SER A 5 33.51 10.23 35.62
C SER A 5 32.47 9.16 35.30
N ASP A 6 31.24 9.44 35.77
CA ASP A 6 30.00 8.74 35.40
C ASP A 6 29.91 8.57 33.87
N THR A 7 29.98 7.32 33.44
CA THR A 7 29.54 6.89 32.11
C THR A 7 28.18 6.22 32.33
N PRO A 8 27.08 6.68 31.71
CA PRO A 8 25.84 5.93 31.77
C PRO A 8 26.07 4.56 31.15
N LEU A 9 25.85 3.54 31.98
CA LEU A 9 25.82 2.14 31.57
C LEU A 9 24.96 2.00 30.32
N ALA A 10 25.54 1.44 29.26
CA ALA A 10 24.78 0.84 28.19
C ALA A 10 23.84 -0.19 28.82
N GLU A 11 22.54 0.08 28.81
CA GLU A 11 21.55 -0.85 29.32
C GLU A 11 21.56 -2.13 28.45
N PRO A 12 21.72 -3.32 29.08
CA PRO A 12 21.59 -4.60 28.41
C PRO A 12 20.11 -4.97 28.38
N GLY A 13 19.41 -4.76 27.26
CA GLY A 13 18.00 -5.09 27.22
C GLY A 13 17.29 -4.78 25.91
N SER A 14 17.36 -5.69 24.96
CA SER A 14 16.15 -6.23 24.31
C SER A 14 16.57 -7.39 23.44
N ASN A 15 16.40 -8.60 23.97
CA ASN A 15 16.48 -9.84 23.19
C ASN A 15 15.24 -9.88 22.30
N ILE A 16 15.14 -8.98 21.31
CA ILE A 16 14.09 -9.03 20.31
C ILE A 16 14.45 -10.25 19.49
N ALA A 17 13.69 -11.34 19.67
CA ALA A 17 13.82 -12.54 18.86
C ALA A 17 13.76 -12.12 17.38
N CYS A 18 14.93 -12.05 16.76
CA CYS A 18 15.11 -11.66 15.38
C CYS A 18 15.08 -12.94 14.57
N LEU A 19 14.07 -13.09 13.74
CA LEU A 19 13.97 -14.23 12.82
C LEU A 19 14.54 -13.81 11.48
N ILE A 20 15.52 -14.57 10.99
CA ILE A 20 16.20 -14.28 9.72
C ILE A 20 15.61 -15.16 8.64
N ILE A 21 15.10 -14.52 7.59
CA ILE A 21 14.48 -15.17 6.44
C ILE A 21 15.32 -14.87 5.20
N LYS A 22 15.77 -15.90 4.50
CA LYS A 22 16.37 -15.76 3.18
C LYS A 22 15.29 -15.28 2.21
N THR A 23 15.54 -14.19 1.51
CA THR A 23 14.58 -13.66 0.52
C THR A 23 14.74 -14.38 -0.82
N GLY A 24 13.78 -14.18 -1.73
CA GLY A 24 13.89 -14.65 -3.12
C GLY A 24 14.95 -13.89 -3.96
N ARG A 25 15.64 -12.91 -3.36
CA ARG A 25 16.65 -12.08 -4.01
C ARG A 25 18.05 -12.57 -3.59
N SER A 26 19.00 -12.61 -4.52
CA SER A 26 20.38 -13.04 -4.24
C SER A 26 21.04 -12.15 -3.19
N ASP A 27 21.75 -12.77 -2.23
CA ASP A 27 22.47 -12.10 -1.13
C ASP A 27 21.62 -11.10 -0.34
N CYS A 28 20.34 -11.41 -0.17
CA CYS A 28 19.40 -10.58 0.57
C CYS A 28 18.64 -11.37 1.63
N TYR A 29 18.73 -10.89 2.87
CA TYR A 29 18.08 -11.47 4.05
C TYR A 29 17.07 -10.47 4.62
N ALA A 30 16.03 -10.99 5.25
CA ALA A 30 15.03 -10.21 5.94
C ALA A 30 15.10 -10.52 7.44
N HIS A 31 15.35 -9.51 8.24
CA HIS A 31 15.33 -9.60 9.70
C HIS A 31 13.95 -9.17 10.18
N PHE A 32 13.21 -10.10 10.77
CA PHE A 32 11.86 -9.85 11.26
C PHE A 32 11.86 -9.57 12.76
N TYR A 33 11.24 -8.45 13.12
CA TYR A 33 11.07 -7.99 14.50
C TYR A 33 9.58 -7.93 14.84
N PRO A 34 8.98 -9.02 15.36
CA PRO A 34 7.53 -9.11 15.60
C PRO A 34 7.01 -7.98 16.50
N ALA A 35 7.75 -7.67 17.57
CA ALA A 35 7.39 -6.65 18.55
C ALA A 35 7.39 -5.22 17.99
N LEU A 36 8.12 -4.98 16.89
CA LEU A 36 8.21 -3.68 16.23
C LEU A 36 7.31 -3.59 14.98
N TYR A 37 6.65 -4.69 14.61
CA TYR A 37 5.92 -4.82 13.35
C TYR A 37 6.77 -4.51 12.10
N GLN A 38 8.09 -4.77 12.20
CA GLN A 38 9.06 -4.33 11.20
C GLN A 38 9.82 -5.50 10.58
N LEU A 39 10.19 -5.30 9.31
CA LEU A 39 11.12 -6.13 8.58
C LEU A 39 12.28 -5.28 8.07
N THR A 40 13.52 -5.68 8.34
CA THR A 40 14.71 -5.03 7.78
C THR A 40 15.30 -5.91 6.68
N LEU A 41 15.31 -5.42 5.45
CA LEU A 41 15.98 -6.08 4.33
C LEU A 41 17.46 -5.69 4.32
N VAL A 42 18.34 -6.68 4.35
CA VAL A 42 19.79 -6.50 4.30
C VAL A 42 20.28 -7.03 2.96
N ARG A 43 20.90 -6.19 2.13
CA ARG A 43 21.52 -6.59 0.85
C ARG A 43 22.89 -5.93 0.70
N GLY A 44 23.95 -6.73 0.58
CA GLY A 44 25.31 -6.20 0.39
C GLY A 44 25.74 -5.19 1.46
N GLY A 45 25.26 -5.36 2.70
CA GLY A 45 25.52 -4.46 3.83
C GLY A 45 24.62 -3.21 3.91
N ILE A 46 23.71 -3.01 2.96
CA ILE A 46 22.71 -1.93 3.00
C ILE A 46 21.45 -2.46 3.68
N GLU A 47 20.95 -1.72 4.67
CA GLU A 47 19.73 -2.02 5.40
C GLU A 47 18.58 -1.11 4.95
N GLU A 48 17.43 -1.71 4.64
CA GLU A 48 16.18 -1.02 4.34
C GLU A 48 15.09 -1.48 5.32
N LYS A 49 14.52 -0.55 6.09
CA LYS A 49 13.47 -0.85 7.07
C LYS A 49 12.09 -0.71 6.44
N ILE A 50 11.24 -1.70 6.67
CA ILE A 50 9.89 -1.78 6.13
C ILE A 50 8.92 -2.01 7.29
N ASP A 51 7.90 -1.15 7.39
CA ASP A 51 6.77 -1.34 8.30
C ASP A 51 5.78 -2.32 7.68
N LEU A 52 5.49 -3.42 8.37
CA LEU A 52 4.51 -4.43 7.95
C LEU A 52 3.09 -4.09 8.42
N GLY A 53 2.96 -3.15 9.36
CA GLY A 53 1.76 -2.93 10.15
C GLY A 53 1.41 -4.13 11.04
N TYR A 54 0.40 -3.94 11.89
CA TYR A 54 -0.04 -4.96 12.85
C TYR A 54 -0.37 -6.29 12.17
N SER A 55 -1.32 -6.30 11.22
CA SER A 55 -1.80 -7.54 10.61
C SER A 55 -0.74 -8.24 9.76
N GLY A 56 0.12 -7.50 9.06
CA GLY A 56 1.23 -8.08 8.30
C GLY A 56 2.24 -8.78 9.19
N SER A 57 2.60 -8.14 10.29
CA SER A 57 3.50 -8.73 11.28
C SER A 57 2.88 -9.98 11.92
N ARG A 58 1.62 -9.91 12.38
CA ARG A 58 0.93 -11.04 13.03
C ARG A 58 0.78 -12.25 12.10
N LEU A 59 0.52 -12.03 10.80
CA LEU A 59 0.48 -13.14 9.84
C LEU A 59 1.84 -13.80 9.68
N LEU A 60 2.89 -13.01 9.48
CA LEU A 60 4.23 -13.54 9.30
C LEU A 60 4.71 -14.27 10.56
N GLU A 61 4.44 -13.70 11.73
CA GLU A 61 4.69 -14.33 13.04
C GLU A 61 3.99 -15.68 13.16
N ARG A 62 2.69 -15.77 12.88
CA ARG A 62 1.96 -17.04 12.98
C ARG A 62 2.53 -18.11 12.04
N LEU A 63 2.90 -17.73 10.81
CA LEU A 63 3.51 -18.63 9.84
C LEU A 63 4.93 -19.09 10.24
N LEU A 64 5.63 -18.26 11.01
CA LEU A 64 6.98 -18.56 11.50
C LEU A 64 7.01 -19.38 12.79
N GLN A 65 5.90 -19.45 13.53
CA GLN A 65 5.81 -20.27 14.75
C GLN A 65 6.02 -21.76 14.46
N GLU A 66 5.43 -22.27 13.38
CA GLU A 66 5.53 -23.68 12.94
C GLU A 66 5.87 -23.74 11.44
N PRO A 67 7.13 -23.49 11.06
CA PRO A 67 7.56 -23.53 9.66
C PRO A 67 7.33 -24.91 9.05
N GLY A 68 6.76 -24.95 7.85
CA GLY A 68 6.38 -26.20 7.15
C GLY A 68 4.97 -26.69 7.46
N GLU A 69 4.32 -26.17 8.51
CA GLU A 69 2.94 -26.50 8.83
C GLU A 69 1.93 -25.66 8.03
N VAL A 70 0.82 -26.29 7.66
CA VAL A 70 -0.26 -25.64 6.92
C VAL A 70 -1.19 -24.93 7.91
N VAL A 71 -1.08 -23.61 7.95
CA VAL A 71 -1.97 -22.75 8.74
C VAL A 71 -3.23 -22.43 7.94
N SER A 72 -4.39 -22.68 8.54
CA SER A 72 -5.67 -22.45 7.87
C SER A 72 -5.97 -20.96 7.66
N ARG A 73 -6.81 -20.66 6.68
CA ARG A 73 -7.22 -19.26 6.40
C ARG A 73 -7.92 -18.63 7.59
N ASP A 74 -8.82 -19.36 8.24
CA ASP A 74 -9.61 -18.86 9.36
C ASP A 74 -8.72 -18.61 10.58
N GLU A 75 -7.75 -19.48 10.82
CA GLU A 75 -6.77 -19.28 11.87
C GLU A 75 -5.90 -18.03 11.64
N LEU A 76 -5.40 -17.84 10.42
CA LEU A 76 -4.64 -16.63 10.05
C LEU A 76 -5.49 -15.36 10.18
N MET A 77 -6.76 -15.42 9.78
CA MET A 77 -7.71 -14.31 9.91
C MET A 77 -7.94 -13.96 11.38
N ASN A 78 -8.21 -14.98 12.22
CA ASN A 78 -8.44 -14.80 13.65
C ASN A 78 -7.18 -14.28 14.36
N HIS A 79 -5.99 -14.70 13.94
CA HIS A 79 -4.74 -14.30 14.57
C HIS A 79 -4.31 -12.86 14.23
N ALA A 80 -4.50 -12.45 12.97
CA ALA A 80 -4.05 -11.14 12.49
C ALA A 80 -5.09 -10.01 12.60
N TRP A 81 -6.35 -10.36 12.84
CA TRP A 81 -7.47 -9.42 13.00
C TRP A 81 -8.40 -9.79 14.16
N ALA A 82 -7.87 -10.34 15.27
CA ALA A 82 -8.64 -10.84 16.43
C ALA A 82 -9.79 -9.91 16.89
N ASP A 83 -9.63 -8.59 16.76
CA ASP A 83 -10.61 -7.58 17.18
C ASP A 83 -11.28 -6.80 16.02
N ARG A 84 -11.14 -7.26 14.77
CA ARG A 84 -11.64 -6.55 13.59
C ARG A 84 -12.30 -7.47 12.57
N VAL A 85 -13.52 -7.12 12.17
CA VAL A 85 -14.21 -7.80 11.06
C VAL A 85 -13.66 -7.28 9.74
N VAL A 86 -12.94 -8.13 9.01
CA VAL A 86 -12.41 -7.83 7.68
C VAL A 86 -12.87 -8.85 6.65
N GLY A 87 -12.94 -8.44 5.38
CA GLY A 87 -13.33 -9.34 4.29
C GLY A 87 -12.24 -10.36 3.96
N GLN A 88 -12.62 -11.48 3.33
CA GLN A 88 -11.71 -12.54 2.90
C GLN A 88 -10.59 -12.08 1.94
N GLY A 89 -10.79 -10.94 1.24
CA GLY A 89 -9.77 -10.31 0.41
C GLY A 89 -8.58 -9.75 1.20
N SER A 90 -8.75 -9.41 2.47
CA SER A 90 -7.71 -8.82 3.31
C SER A 90 -6.53 -9.77 3.55
N LEU A 91 -6.81 -11.06 3.82
CA LEU A 91 -5.76 -12.08 3.92
C LEU A 91 -4.96 -12.20 2.62
N ASN A 92 -5.66 -12.26 1.48
CA ASN A 92 -5.00 -12.41 0.19
C ASN A 92 -4.10 -11.21 -0.13
N GLN A 93 -4.58 -9.99 0.15
CA GLN A 93 -3.81 -8.77 -0.03
C GLN A 93 -2.57 -8.75 0.88
N GLN A 94 -2.71 -9.13 2.15
CA GLN A 94 -1.59 -9.10 3.08
C GLN A 94 -0.54 -10.17 2.75
N ILE A 95 -0.95 -11.38 2.35
CA ILE A 95 -0.03 -12.42 1.85
C ILE A 95 0.69 -11.95 0.59
N TYR A 96 -0.01 -11.27 -0.32
CA TYR A 96 0.61 -10.66 -1.50
C TYR A 96 1.68 -9.63 -1.12
N THR A 97 1.38 -8.72 -0.19
CA THR A 97 2.35 -7.73 0.31
C THR A 97 3.56 -8.39 0.95
N LEU A 98 3.37 -9.43 1.78
CA LEU A 98 4.49 -10.17 2.38
C LEU A 98 5.38 -10.82 1.32
N ARG A 99 4.79 -11.43 0.28
CA ARG A 99 5.55 -11.99 -0.84
C ARG A 99 6.34 -10.92 -1.61
N GLN A 100 5.77 -9.73 -1.83
CA GLN A 100 6.49 -8.63 -2.46
C GLN A 100 7.77 -8.24 -1.70
N VAL A 101 7.60 -8.04 -0.40
CA VAL A 101 8.67 -7.64 0.49
C VAL A 101 9.77 -8.71 0.56
N LEU A 102 9.39 -9.99 0.67
CA LEU A 102 10.31 -11.12 0.69
C LEU A 102 10.87 -11.50 -0.70
N GLY A 103 10.46 -10.81 -1.76
CA GLY A 103 10.88 -11.13 -3.13
C GLY A 103 10.37 -12.47 -3.65
N ASP A 104 9.21 -12.93 -3.16
CA ASP A 104 8.59 -14.24 -3.41
C ASP A 104 7.30 -14.17 -4.25
N GLU A 105 7.13 -13.11 -5.05
CA GLU A 105 5.88 -12.92 -5.80
C GLU A 105 5.67 -13.99 -6.91
N LYS A 106 6.75 -14.30 -7.63
CA LYS A 106 6.73 -15.20 -8.80
C LYS A 106 6.96 -16.66 -8.40
N SER A 107 7.99 -16.91 -7.59
CA SER A 107 8.39 -18.24 -7.10
C SER A 107 7.35 -18.83 -6.16
N ARG A 108 6.82 -18.01 -5.23
CA ARG A 108 5.91 -18.45 -4.15
C ARG A 108 6.46 -19.64 -3.37
N GLU A 109 7.79 -19.69 -3.23
CA GLU A 109 8.54 -20.75 -2.59
C GLU A 109 8.70 -20.52 -1.08
N ILE A 110 8.66 -19.25 -0.63
CA ILE A 110 8.80 -18.85 0.78
C ILE A 110 7.45 -18.97 1.49
N ILE A 111 6.43 -18.28 0.99
CA ILE A 111 5.05 -18.41 1.50
C ILE A 111 4.24 -19.15 0.45
N GLN A 112 3.95 -20.42 0.70
CA GLN A 112 3.25 -21.29 -0.24
C GLN A 112 1.74 -21.27 0.01
N THR A 113 0.95 -21.42 -1.06
CA THR A 113 -0.51 -21.54 -0.96
C THR A 113 -0.88 -22.99 -1.22
N LEU A 114 -1.60 -23.62 -0.28
CA LEU A 114 -2.22 -24.91 -0.50
C LEU A 114 -3.72 -24.73 -0.75
N PRO A 115 -4.21 -24.98 -1.98
CA PRO A 115 -5.60 -24.76 -2.34
C PRO A 115 -6.56 -25.45 -1.35
N ARG A 116 -7.56 -24.70 -0.88
CA ARG A 116 -8.58 -25.14 0.09
C ARG A 116 -8.06 -25.52 1.49
N ARG A 117 -6.76 -25.40 1.76
CA ARG A 117 -6.17 -25.69 3.07
C ARG A 117 -5.69 -24.42 3.77
N GLY A 118 -4.91 -23.59 3.07
CA GLY A 118 -4.37 -22.37 3.66
C GLY A 118 -2.98 -22.03 3.13
N TYR A 119 -2.11 -21.60 4.03
CA TYR A 119 -0.76 -21.15 3.72
C TYR A 119 0.26 -21.83 4.64
N LEU A 120 1.49 -21.97 4.15
CA LEU A 120 2.62 -22.42 4.97
C LEU A 120 3.85 -21.61 4.61
N LEU A 121 4.75 -21.45 5.57
CA LEU A 121 6.08 -20.90 5.33
C LEU A 121 7.08 -22.05 5.14
N ASN A 122 7.87 -21.98 4.08
CA ASN A 122 8.83 -23.01 3.74
C ASN A 122 10.06 -22.91 4.67
N PRO A 123 10.36 -23.96 5.46
CA PRO A 123 11.46 -23.93 6.43
C PRO A 123 12.83 -23.76 5.78
N ASN A 124 13.00 -24.10 4.50
CA ASN A 124 14.27 -23.97 3.77
C ASN A 124 14.73 -22.51 3.59
N TYR A 125 13.86 -21.53 3.88
CA TYR A 125 14.17 -20.11 3.82
C TYR A 125 14.43 -19.50 5.19
N LEU A 126 14.41 -20.30 6.26
CA LEU A 126 14.78 -19.81 7.59
C LEU A 126 16.27 -20.01 7.82
N VAL A 127 16.90 -18.95 8.31
CA VAL A 127 18.26 -19.00 8.81
C VAL A 127 18.15 -18.95 10.33
N TYR A 128 18.29 -20.10 10.98
CA TYR A 128 18.45 -20.11 12.42
C TYR A 128 19.83 -19.49 12.73
N PRO A 129 19.94 -18.51 13.64
CA PRO A 129 21.26 -18.12 14.13
C PRO A 129 21.93 -19.39 14.66
N PRO A 130 23.23 -19.64 14.39
CA PRO A 130 23.90 -20.80 14.96
C PRO A 130 23.70 -20.74 16.47
N SER A 131 22.97 -21.71 17.02
CA SER A 131 22.94 -21.92 18.45
C SER A 131 24.39 -22.08 18.91
N ILE A 132 24.76 -21.36 19.96
CA ILE A 132 26.11 -21.35 20.52
C ILE A 132 26.56 -22.76 20.96
N ASP A 133 25.66 -23.73 20.98
CA ASP A 133 25.92 -25.14 21.30
C ASP A 133 26.53 -25.97 20.15
N ASP A 134 26.62 -25.46 18.93
CA ASP A 134 27.22 -26.18 17.77
C ASP A 134 28.72 -25.89 17.55
N ILE A 135 29.37 -25.18 18.48
CA ILE A 135 30.84 -25.02 18.51
C ILE A 135 31.40 -26.10 19.43
N GLY A 136 31.32 -27.36 18.99
CA GLY A 136 31.67 -28.51 19.84
C GLY A 136 32.00 -29.79 19.11
N ALA A 137 32.48 -29.73 17.86
CA ALA A 137 33.13 -30.88 17.22
C ALA A 137 34.17 -30.40 16.19
N VAL A 138 35.28 -29.86 16.69
CA VAL A 138 36.52 -29.77 15.92
C VAL A 138 37.00 -31.20 15.69
N SER A 139 36.73 -31.75 14.50
CA SER A 139 37.52 -32.87 13.98
C SER A 139 38.75 -32.27 13.30
N GLU A 140 39.88 -32.40 13.98
CA GLU A 140 41.21 -32.03 13.52
C GLU A 140 41.62 -32.86 12.27
N PRO A 141 42.19 -32.24 11.22
CA PRO A 141 42.56 -32.91 9.97
C PRO A 141 44.01 -33.44 10.00
N PRO A 142 44.32 -34.60 9.38
CA PRO A 142 45.70 -34.94 9.06
C PRO A 142 46.07 -34.44 7.66
N ASP A 143 46.94 -33.44 7.69
CA ASP A 143 48.17 -33.29 6.90
C ASP A 143 48.17 -33.23 5.35
N ALA A 144 48.74 -32.09 4.92
CA ALA A 144 49.69 -31.89 3.83
C ALA A 144 49.33 -32.29 2.38
N SER A 145 49.12 -31.27 1.53
CA SER A 145 49.96 -31.00 0.34
C SER A 145 49.65 -29.62 -0.27
N THR A 146 50.70 -28.81 -0.43
CA THR A 146 50.73 -27.45 -1.02
C THR A 146 50.85 -27.46 -2.57
N PRO A 147 50.81 -26.31 -3.28
CA PRO A 147 49.89 -26.08 -4.40
C PRO A 147 50.53 -26.15 -5.80
N GLN A 148 49.69 -26.27 -6.84
CA GLN A 148 50.04 -25.90 -8.22
C GLN A 148 48.97 -24.99 -8.86
N PRO A 149 49.35 -23.90 -9.54
CA PRO A 149 48.42 -23.02 -10.24
C PRO A 149 48.36 -23.39 -11.73
N ALA A 150 47.19 -23.76 -12.24
CA ALA A 150 46.98 -23.80 -13.68
C ALA A 150 45.49 -23.82 -14.03
N PHE A 151 44.82 -22.66 -14.00
CA PHE A 151 43.72 -22.43 -14.95
C PHE A 151 43.69 -20.96 -15.38
N LEU A 152 44.27 -20.73 -16.56
CA LEU A 152 44.07 -19.52 -17.33
C LEU A 152 42.59 -19.40 -17.71
N ARG A 153 42.06 -18.21 -17.40
CA ARG A 153 40.82 -17.60 -17.87
C ARG A 153 40.39 -18.06 -19.26
N HIS A 154 39.17 -18.59 -19.34
CA HIS A 154 38.30 -18.35 -20.48
C HIS A 154 36.84 -18.24 -20.05
N HIS A 155 36.40 -17.02 -19.73
CA HIS A 155 34.99 -16.65 -19.73
C HIS A 155 34.81 -15.33 -20.48
N SER A 156 35.13 -15.36 -21.77
CA SER A 156 34.66 -14.36 -22.73
C SER A 156 33.73 -15.06 -23.71
N ARG A 157 32.42 -14.83 -23.57
CA ARG A 157 31.42 -14.76 -24.68
C ARG A 157 29.94 -14.66 -24.29
N GLN A 158 29.58 -14.27 -23.05
CA GLN A 158 28.16 -14.08 -22.71
C GLN A 158 27.82 -12.69 -22.15
N ARG A 159 28.58 -11.64 -22.53
CA ARG A 159 28.30 -10.26 -22.11
C ARG A 159 27.38 -9.45 -23.04
N ALA A 160 26.90 -10.03 -24.14
CA ALA A 160 26.13 -9.26 -25.14
C ALA A 160 24.60 -9.33 -24.98
N SER A 161 24.02 -10.29 -24.24
CA SER A 161 22.56 -10.42 -24.13
C SER A 161 21.92 -9.69 -22.94
N TRP A 162 22.70 -9.33 -21.91
CA TRP A 162 22.15 -8.69 -20.70
C TRP A 162 21.88 -7.19 -20.85
N LEU A 163 22.56 -6.52 -21.80
CA LEU A 163 22.32 -5.10 -22.08
C LEU A 163 21.00 -4.85 -22.84
N ILE A 164 20.51 -5.85 -23.58
CA ILE A 164 19.22 -5.76 -24.31
C ILE A 164 18.04 -6.00 -23.35
N LEU A 165 18.19 -6.88 -22.35
CA LEU A 165 17.12 -7.12 -21.36
C LEU A 165 16.97 -5.95 -20.37
N LEU A 166 18.08 -5.29 -20.00
CA LEU A 166 18.05 -4.09 -19.14
C LEU A 166 17.38 -2.88 -19.82
N SER A 167 17.58 -2.69 -21.13
CA SER A 167 16.92 -1.59 -21.86
C SER A 167 15.42 -1.80 -22.01
N VAL A 168 14.98 -3.04 -22.26
CA VAL A 168 13.55 -3.39 -22.31
C VAL A 168 12.87 -3.24 -20.95
N PHE A 169 13.52 -3.65 -19.85
CA PHE A 169 12.96 -3.48 -18.51
C PHE A 169 12.88 -2.00 -18.08
N SER A 170 13.87 -1.19 -18.46
CA SER A 170 13.87 0.25 -18.21
C SER A 170 12.76 0.96 -19.00
N LEU A 171 12.59 0.64 -20.29
CA LEU A 171 11.49 1.15 -21.11
C LEU A 171 10.12 0.73 -20.55
N ALA A 172 9.97 -0.53 -20.13
CA ALA A 172 8.74 -1.01 -19.52
C ALA A 172 8.45 -0.33 -18.18
N GLY A 173 9.47 -0.09 -17.36
CA GLY A 173 9.37 0.64 -16.09
C GLY A 173 9.02 2.11 -16.29
N ILE A 174 9.63 2.79 -17.27
CA ILE A 174 9.30 4.18 -17.64
C ILE A 174 7.88 4.27 -18.18
N ALA A 175 7.45 3.33 -19.02
CA ALA A 175 6.07 3.26 -19.52
C ALA A 175 5.08 3.02 -18.37
N LEU A 176 5.37 2.08 -17.47
CA LEU A 176 4.53 1.82 -16.29
C LEU A 176 4.46 3.06 -15.38
N PHE A 177 5.60 3.69 -15.10
CA PHE A 177 5.65 4.92 -14.32
C PHE A 177 4.86 6.04 -14.99
N ALA A 178 5.00 6.26 -16.30
CA ALA A 178 4.22 7.25 -17.03
C ALA A 178 2.70 6.96 -16.98
N THR A 179 2.31 5.69 -17.09
CA THR A 179 0.88 5.30 -16.96
C THR A 179 0.36 5.51 -15.56
N LEU A 180 1.10 5.11 -14.52
CA LEU A 180 0.73 5.31 -13.12
C LEU A 180 0.72 6.80 -12.78
N TYR A 181 1.66 7.57 -13.31
CA TYR A 181 1.74 9.01 -13.12
C TYR A 181 0.54 9.72 -13.76
N GLY A 182 0.14 9.32 -14.98
CA GLY A 182 -1.06 9.82 -15.64
C GLY A 182 -2.37 9.41 -14.94
N ILE A 183 -2.41 8.25 -14.29
CA ILE A 183 -3.55 7.84 -13.44
C ILE A 183 -3.55 8.62 -12.11
N SER A 184 -2.37 8.98 -11.59
CA SER A 184 -2.20 9.71 -10.33
C SER A 184 -2.35 11.22 -10.45
N GLN A 185 -2.23 11.78 -11.66
CA GLN A 185 -2.53 13.19 -11.88
C GLN A 185 -4.01 13.41 -11.53
N PRO A 186 -4.33 14.38 -10.65
CA PRO A 186 -5.71 14.74 -10.39
C PRO A 186 -6.31 15.14 -11.74
N ARG A 187 -7.30 14.38 -12.24
CA ARG A 187 -8.08 14.78 -13.43
C ARG A 187 -8.44 16.24 -13.24
N ASP A 188 -8.05 17.11 -14.18
CA ASP A 188 -8.40 18.52 -14.16
C ASP A 188 -9.93 18.62 -14.06
N VAL A 189 -10.41 18.87 -12.84
CA VAL A 189 -11.82 19.11 -12.59
C VAL A 189 -12.06 20.51 -13.10
N HIS A 190 -12.80 20.60 -14.19
CA HIS A 190 -13.20 21.87 -14.74
C HIS A 190 -14.26 22.45 -13.81
N ASP A 191 -13.99 23.65 -13.32
CA ASP A 191 -14.93 24.39 -12.50
C ASP A 191 -15.39 25.67 -13.19
N SER A 192 -16.62 26.07 -12.87
CA SER A 192 -17.17 27.36 -13.30
C SER A 192 -17.98 27.94 -12.17
N GLU A 193 -17.73 29.22 -11.85
CA GLU A 193 -18.49 29.96 -10.85
C GLU A 193 -19.46 30.92 -11.51
N MET A 194 -20.69 30.91 -11.01
CA MET A 194 -21.75 31.85 -11.41
C MET A 194 -22.38 32.44 -10.16
N THR A 195 -22.46 33.77 -10.08
CA THR A 195 -23.08 34.45 -8.94
C THR A 195 -24.44 35.00 -9.37
N LEU A 196 -25.49 34.56 -8.67
CA LEU A 196 -26.87 34.94 -8.89
C LEU A 196 -27.42 35.62 -7.63
N GLY A 197 -27.35 36.94 -7.56
CA GLY A 197 -27.77 37.70 -6.38
C GLY A 197 -26.95 37.31 -5.14
N SER A 198 -27.61 36.72 -4.14
CA SER A 198 -27.00 36.20 -2.91
C SER A 198 -26.48 34.75 -3.04
N LEU A 199 -26.78 34.06 -4.13
CA LEU A 199 -26.38 32.66 -4.33
C LEU A 199 -25.12 32.58 -5.19
N LYS A 200 -24.02 32.06 -4.64
CA LYS A 200 -22.84 31.70 -5.42
C LYS A 200 -22.93 30.23 -5.80
N VAL A 201 -22.96 29.94 -7.10
CA VAL A 201 -23.07 28.58 -7.64
C VAL A 201 -21.74 28.17 -8.26
N ARG A 202 -21.19 27.03 -7.84
CA ARG A 202 -19.98 26.42 -8.41
C ARG A 202 -20.34 25.10 -9.08
N TYR A 203 -20.10 25.01 -10.38
CA TYR A 203 -20.29 23.81 -11.18
C TYR A 203 -18.97 23.06 -11.27
N LEU A 204 -19.00 21.73 -11.15
CA LEU A 204 -17.82 20.88 -11.19
C LEU A 204 -18.06 19.67 -12.10
N ASP A 205 -17.24 19.49 -13.13
CA ASP A 205 -17.22 18.28 -13.97
C ASP A 205 -15.78 17.90 -14.36
N GLN A 206 -15.58 16.65 -14.80
CA GLN A 206 -14.30 16.19 -15.34
C GLN A 206 -14.14 16.55 -16.82
N ASP A 207 -15.20 16.99 -17.50
CA ASP A 207 -15.23 17.32 -18.92
C ASP A 207 -15.82 18.72 -19.15
N ALA A 208 -15.11 19.55 -19.91
CA ALA A 208 -15.52 20.92 -20.24
C ALA A 208 -16.86 20.99 -20.99
N HIS A 209 -17.13 20.05 -21.91
CA HIS A 209 -18.40 20.03 -22.65
C HIS A 209 -19.58 19.67 -21.74
N ARG A 210 -19.39 18.68 -20.85
CA ARG A 210 -20.42 18.32 -19.87
C ARG A 210 -20.62 19.41 -18.83
N LEU A 211 -19.57 20.11 -18.42
CA LEU A 211 -19.67 21.29 -17.55
C LEU A 211 -20.58 22.35 -18.18
N GLN A 212 -20.40 22.63 -19.47
CA GLN A 212 -21.25 23.61 -20.17
C GLN A 212 -22.69 23.14 -20.33
N GLN A 213 -22.92 21.84 -20.58
CA GLN A 213 -24.27 21.26 -20.57
C GLN A 213 -24.92 21.33 -19.20
N LEU A 214 -24.18 21.02 -18.13
CA LEU A 214 -24.63 21.11 -16.74
C LEU A 214 -25.10 22.54 -16.43
N ILE A 215 -24.31 23.56 -16.79
CA ILE A 215 -24.68 24.97 -16.61
C ILE A 215 -25.96 25.30 -17.38
N LEU A 216 -26.06 24.94 -18.65
CA LEU A 216 -27.22 25.25 -19.50
C LEU A 216 -28.51 24.57 -19.00
N GLN A 217 -28.44 23.29 -18.64
CA GLN A 217 -29.62 22.51 -18.20
C GLN A 217 -30.10 22.95 -16.81
N THR A 218 -29.19 23.30 -15.90
CA THR A 218 -29.53 23.66 -14.52
C THR A 218 -29.69 25.17 -14.31
N HIS A 219 -29.48 25.99 -15.34
CA HIS A 219 -29.64 27.45 -15.26
C HIS A 219 -31.00 27.85 -14.68
N GLY A 220 -32.10 27.26 -15.18
CA GLY A 220 -33.46 27.53 -14.69
C GLY A 220 -33.70 27.10 -13.23
N LEU A 221 -33.01 26.07 -12.76
CA LEU A 221 -33.06 25.65 -11.37
C LEU A 221 -32.27 26.60 -10.47
N SER A 222 -31.05 26.96 -10.89
CA SER A 222 -30.17 27.87 -10.16
C SER A 222 -30.76 29.26 -10.00
N SER A 223 -31.49 29.76 -11.01
CA SER A 223 -32.18 31.05 -10.96
C SER A 223 -33.36 31.02 -9.97
N ARG A 224 -34.15 29.94 -9.95
CA ARG A 224 -35.21 29.74 -8.94
C ARG A 224 -34.65 29.70 -7.52
N LEU A 225 -33.56 28.96 -7.31
CA LEU A 225 -32.86 28.91 -6.03
C LEU A 225 -32.33 30.28 -5.60
N ALA A 226 -31.82 31.08 -6.52
CA ALA A 226 -31.34 32.43 -6.24
C ALA A 226 -32.46 33.36 -5.76
N VAL A 227 -33.66 33.25 -6.33
CA VAL A 227 -34.84 34.02 -5.88
C VAL A 227 -35.29 33.59 -4.47
N LEU A 228 -35.16 32.31 -4.14
CA LEU A 228 -35.50 31.78 -2.82
C LEU A 228 -34.44 32.09 -1.74
N ALA A 229 -33.21 32.42 -2.14
CA ALA A 229 -32.09 32.64 -1.23
C ALA A 229 -32.15 34.03 -0.56
N SER A 230 -32.62 34.06 0.70
CA SER A 230 -32.66 35.28 1.52
C SER A 230 -31.29 35.68 2.11
N LYS A 231 -30.33 34.75 2.19
CA LYS A 231 -28.99 34.93 2.75
C LYS A 231 -27.91 34.52 1.73
N PRO A 232 -26.67 35.03 1.87
CA PRO A 232 -25.56 34.58 1.05
C PRO A 232 -25.29 33.09 1.26
N ALA A 233 -25.40 32.31 0.19
CA ALA A 233 -25.25 30.85 0.23
C ALA A 233 -24.32 30.38 -0.89
N HIS A 234 -23.59 29.30 -0.63
CA HIS A 234 -22.73 28.66 -1.63
C HIS A 234 -23.36 27.33 -2.03
N LEU A 235 -23.63 27.17 -3.32
CA LEU A 235 -24.20 25.96 -3.90
C LEU A 235 -23.15 25.31 -4.80
N VAL A 236 -22.86 24.03 -4.59
CA VAL A 236 -22.04 23.23 -5.49
C VAL A 236 -22.95 22.28 -6.26
N LEU A 237 -22.83 22.27 -7.59
CA LEU A 237 -23.60 21.43 -8.49
C LEU A 237 -22.68 20.45 -9.21
N ARG A 238 -23.01 19.17 -9.13
CA ARG A 238 -22.25 18.09 -9.77
C ARG A 238 -23.21 17.07 -10.40
N LEU A 239 -22.80 16.46 -11.50
CA LEU A 239 -23.53 15.39 -12.17
C LEU A 239 -22.83 14.05 -11.94
N HIS A 240 -23.56 13.05 -11.44
CA HIS A 240 -23.05 11.69 -11.30
C HIS A 240 -24.13 10.66 -11.68
N GLY A 241 -23.83 9.81 -12.67
CA GLY A 241 -24.72 8.69 -13.03
C GLY A 241 -26.17 9.09 -13.37
N GLY A 242 -26.38 10.28 -13.96
CA GLY A 242 -27.73 10.78 -14.31
C GLY A 242 -28.46 11.53 -13.19
N PHE A 243 -27.81 11.76 -12.06
CA PHE A 243 -28.35 12.55 -10.95
C PHE A 243 -27.56 13.84 -10.78
N TYR A 244 -28.29 14.95 -10.66
CA TYR A 244 -27.73 16.22 -10.21
C TYR A 244 -27.69 16.24 -8.68
N GLU A 245 -26.50 16.41 -8.13
CA GLU A 245 -26.28 16.64 -6.72
C GLU A 245 -26.12 18.14 -6.47
N LEU A 246 -26.99 18.68 -5.61
CA LEU A 246 -26.96 20.06 -5.13
C LEU A 246 -26.45 20.06 -3.70
N LEU A 247 -25.26 20.59 -3.48
CA LEU A 247 -24.66 20.71 -2.15
C LEU A 247 -24.71 22.17 -1.69
N CYS A 248 -25.66 22.49 -0.82
CA CYS A 248 -25.78 23.80 -0.20
C CYS A 248 -24.89 23.89 1.05
N LEU A 249 -23.84 24.70 0.96
CA LEU A 249 -22.92 24.95 2.05
C LEU A 249 -23.50 26.05 2.95
N GLN A 250 -23.54 25.77 4.24
CA GLN A 250 -24.02 26.67 5.26
C GLN A 250 -22.85 27.47 5.87
N PRO A 251 -23.09 28.70 6.35
CA PRO A 251 -22.04 29.53 6.95
C PRO A 251 -21.40 28.93 8.22
N ASN A 252 -22.12 28.04 8.91
CA ASN A 252 -21.65 27.34 10.11
C ASN A 252 -20.76 26.11 9.80
N GLY A 253 -20.38 25.89 8.53
CA GLY A 253 -19.59 24.74 8.09
C GLY A 253 -20.40 23.47 7.83
N GLY A 254 -21.72 23.49 8.03
CA GLY A 254 -22.61 22.41 7.62
C GLY A 254 -22.85 22.38 6.12
N ALA A 255 -23.25 21.23 5.58
CA ALA A 255 -23.69 21.11 4.19
C ALA A 255 -24.98 20.30 4.11
N ARG A 256 -25.91 20.74 3.27
CA ARG A 256 -27.14 20.00 2.94
C ARG A 256 -27.05 19.55 1.50
N SER A 257 -27.21 18.25 1.25
CA SER A 257 -27.24 17.69 -0.10
C SER A 257 -28.68 17.39 -0.52
N LEU A 258 -28.99 17.69 -1.77
CA LEU A 258 -30.24 17.32 -2.44
C LEU A 258 -29.89 16.65 -3.77
N MET A 259 -30.30 15.40 -3.94
CA MET A 259 -30.13 14.67 -5.19
C MET A 259 -31.42 14.70 -6.01
N LEU A 260 -31.29 15.01 -7.30
CA LEU A 260 -32.39 15.11 -8.24
C LEU A 260 -32.05 14.31 -9.50
N HIS A 261 -32.96 13.45 -9.94
CA HIS A 261 -32.80 12.76 -11.21
C HIS A 261 -33.02 13.74 -12.38
N GLU A 262 -32.30 13.55 -13.50
CA GLU A 262 -32.38 14.44 -14.67
C GLU A 262 -33.81 14.65 -15.18
N SER A 263 -34.64 13.61 -15.18
CA SER A 263 -36.04 13.68 -15.62
C SER A 263 -36.95 14.53 -14.72
N GLN A 264 -36.55 14.79 -13.48
CA GLN A 264 -37.37 15.50 -12.49
C GLN A 264 -36.95 16.95 -12.28
N LEU A 265 -35.91 17.43 -12.99
CA LEU A 265 -35.30 18.74 -12.78
C LEU A 265 -36.29 19.91 -12.88
N SER A 266 -37.26 19.83 -13.79
CA SER A 266 -38.30 20.85 -14.00
C SER A 266 -39.51 20.71 -13.07
N GLN A 267 -39.69 19.56 -12.42
CA GLN A 267 -40.87 19.22 -11.62
C GLN A 267 -40.66 19.42 -10.11
N VAL A 268 -39.45 19.76 -9.68
CA VAL A 268 -39.15 19.96 -8.26
C VAL A 268 -39.89 21.19 -7.72
N ALA A 269 -40.63 21.01 -6.62
CA ALA A 269 -41.33 22.08 -5.95
C ALA A 269 -40.38 23.02 -5.20
N ASP A 270 -40.70 24.32 -5.16
CA ASP A 270 -39.87 25.34 -4.48
C ASP A 270 -39.71 25.05 -2.97
N ALA A 271 -40.71 24.43 -2.34
CA ALA A 271 -40.64 24.02 -0.94
C ALA A 271 -39.59 22.95 -0.65
N GLN A 272 -39.18 22.17 -1.65
CA GLN A 272 -38.08 21.19 -1.52
C GLN A 272 -36.73 21.86 -1.77
N LEU A 273 -36.67 22.82 -2.70
CA LEU A 273 -35.48 23.60 -2.99
C LEU A 273 -35.08 24.51 -1.81
N SER A 274 -36.05 25.14 -1.15
CA SER A 274 -35.81 26.02 -0.01
C SER A 274 -35.22 25.30 1.21
N ARG A 275 -35.41 23.97 1.36
CA ARG A 275 -34.81 23.19 2.46
C ARG A 275 -33.29 23.09 2.36
N CYS A 276 -32.76 23.19 1.13
CA CYS A 276 -31.33 23.18 0.89
C CYS A 276 -30.69 24.50 1.35
N LEU A 277 -31.41 25.62 1.25
CA LEU A 277 -30.93 26.96 1.57
C LEU A 277 -30.91 27.24 3.10
N PRO A 278 -30.02 28.14 3.56
CA PRO A 278 -29.87 28.53 4.97
C PRO A 278 -30.84 29.64 5.47
#